data_AF-A0A925W2G0-F1
#
_entry.id   AF-A0A925W2G0-F1
#
_cell.length_a   1.000
_cell.length_b   1.000
_cell.length_c   1.000
_cell.angle_alpha   90.00
_cell.angle_beta   90.00
_cell.angle_gamma   90.00
#
_symmetry.space_group_name_H-M   'P 1'
#
loop_
_entity.id
_entity.type
_entity.pdbx_description
1 polymer ?
#
loop_
_entity_poly.entity_id
_entity_poly.type
_entity_poly.pdbx_seq_one_letter_code
_entity_poly.pdbx_strand_id
1 'polypeptide(L)'
;IMQSKTPQGKTWTQVGSPSLTRKATITTLSSNAFFRVSGPSPRYAGSQTCGQCHGDIHNNEMNTRHAQALETLKAIGQQNNASCLPCHTVGYGLPTGFKSEALTPKLAGVQCENCHGPAAQHADNEEDITMRPRVDIASQVCGGCHTTSHHPTFDELSGTGHFNVTEDMSLVNRVDSCGRCHSGSARQTMLKGNSALTVTNDANVGITCVVCHDPHKVTANPAQLRNPVASTNDYFLSTSGSFAGAYNENINVCAQCHNHRGAAYTSTSRPPHHSPQYNILLGTVGELTTGVKPNRPAVHATKIEKQCVGCHMQTEEFLSEDHPAVTGHGFKVESYNSCTECHPFPEFLTVFTTLAVSNQIQQLKQGLDLWATTKAPLALQTKYGARAWEYSTIGSLSTGGSGPTTAEQAQIPVNIQKARFNVYIVLHDGSYGVHNGPHAITLLDAARTWIQIELNK
;
A
#
# COMPACT_ATOMS: atom_id res chain seq x y z
N ILE A 1 -7.36 4.22 33.25
CA ILE A 1 -8.53 4.99 33.76
C ILE A 1 -8.64 6.28 32.97
N MET A 2 -9.76 6.61 32.31
CA MET A 2 -9.89 7.92 31.66
C MET A 2 -10.39 8.98 32.63
N GLN A 3 -9.81 10.18 32.57
CA GLN A 3 -10.18 11.30 33.44
C GLN A 3 -10.48 12.55 32.63
N SER A 4 -11.45 13.36 33.06
CA SER A 4 -11.79 14.67 32.48
C SER A 4 -11.54 15.82 33.46
N LYS A 5 -11.38 17.03 32.93
CA LYS A 5 -11.24 18.27 33.71
C LYS A 5 -12.57 19.02 33.71
N THR A 6 -13.04 19.52 34.87
CA THR A 6 -14.23 20.37 34.92
C THR A 6 -13.91 21.80 34.43
N PRO A 7 -14.88 22.56 33.88
CA PRO A 7 -14.65 23.90 33.32
C PRO A 7 -14.04 24.93 34.27
N GLN A 8 -13.99 24.65 35.57
CA GLN A 8 -13.51 25.57 36.62
C GLN A 8 -12.44 24.94 37.55
N GLY A 9 -11.96 23.70 37.31
CA GLY A 9 -11.15 22.95 38.28
C GLY A 9 -9.73 22.56 37.83
N LYS A 10 -8.76 22.59 38.76
CA LYS A 10 -7.39 22.03 38.60
C LYS A 10 -7.33 20.50 38.79
N THR A 11 -8.46 19.84 39.02
CA THR A 11 -8.55 18.44 39.46
C THR A 11 -9.17 17.54 38.38
N TRP A 12 -8.58 16.37 38.18
CA TRP A 12 -9.04 15.38 37.20
C TRP A 12 -10.04 14.40 37.83
N THR A 13 -11.19 14.20 37.18
CA THR A 13 -12.24 13.25 37.62
C THR A 13 -12.29 12.04 36.71
N GLN A 14 -12.36 10.83 37.28
CA GLN A 14 -12.53 9.60 36.49
C GLN A 14 -13.88 9.60 35.77
N VAL A 15 -13.84 9.37 34.46
CA VAL A 15 -15.03 9.34 33.58
C VAL A 15 -15.20 8.01 32.83
N GLY A 16 -14.30 7.05 33.08
CA GLY A 16 -14.41 5.72 32.53
C GLY A 16 -13.59 4.70 33.32
N SER A 17 -14.14 3.51 33.48
CA SER A 17 -13.42 2.36 34.04
C SER A 17 -12.38 1.84 33.03
N PRO A 18 -11.30 1.17 33.49
CA PRO A 18 -10.41 0.43 32.60
C PRO A 18 -11.26 -0.53 31.73
N SER A 19 -11.13 -0.42 30.42
CA SER A 19 -11.79 -1.33 29.48
C SER A 19 -10.73 -2.10 28.73
N LEU A 20 -10.94 -3.41 28.58
CA LEU A 20 -10.14 -4.26 27.70
C LEU A 20 -10.55 -4.09 26.23
N THR A 21 -11.70 -3.45 25.98
CA THR A 21 -12.09 -3.07 24.63
C THR A 21 -11.30 -1.83 24.22
N ARG A 22 -10.68 -1.86 23.05
CA ARG A 22 -9.82 -0.80 22.45
C ARG A 22 -10.56 0.52 22.16
N LYS A 23 -11.74 0.70 22.75
CA LYS A 23 -12.60 1.87 22.65
C LYS A 23 -13.21 2.11 24.02
N ALA A 24 -13.23 3.36 24.43
CA ALA A 24 -14.02 3.76 25.57
C ALA A 24 -14.98 4.86 25.10
N THR A 25 -16.28 4.56 25.17
CA THR A 25 -17.32 5.54 24.86
C THR A 25 -17.48 6.43 26.08
N ILE A 26 -17.17 7.72 25.92
CA ILE A 26 -17.40 8.72 26.94
C ILE A 26 -18.70 9.45 26.62
N THR A 27 -19.71 9.31 27.47
CA THR A 27 -20.94 10.08 27.37
C THR A 27 -20.65 11.51 27.82
N THR A 28 -20.34 12.42 26.89
CA THR A 28 -20.09 13.83 27.23
C THR A 28 -21.38 14.64 27.28
N LEU A 29 -21.50 15.53 28.27
CA LEU A 29 -22.53 16.58 28.36
C LEU A 29 -22.08 17.94 27.75
N SER A 30 -20.87 18.04 27.17
CA SER A 30 -20.37 19.28 26.53
C SER A 30 -19.28 19.03 25.47
N SER A 31 -19.12 19.96 24.52
CA SER A 31 -18.35 19.80 23.27
C SER A 31 -16.82 19.95 23.36
N ASN A 32 -16.24 20.27 24.52
CA ASN A 32 -14.80 20.60 24.66
C ASN A 32 -14.11 19.89 25.85
N ALA A 33 -14.49 18.66 26.18
CA ALA A 33 -13.86 17.93 27.28
C ALA A 33 -12.44 17.45 26.91
N PHE A 34 -11.45 17.77 27.75
CA PHE A 34 -10.10 17.19 27.68
C PHE A 34 -10.05 15.89 28.49
N PHE A 35 -9.50 14.83 27.90
CA PHE A 35 -9.34 13.54 28.55
C PHE A 35 -7.86 13.16 28.71
N ARG A 36 -7.53 12.47 29.81
CA ARG A 36 -6.26 11.76 29.96
C ARG A 36 -6.47 10.32 30.35
N VAL A 37 -5.57 9.44 29.94
CA VAL A 37 -5.49 8.07 30.46
C VAL A 37 -4.55 8.08 31.67
N SER A 38 -5.12 7.89 32.87
CA SER A 38 -4.40 7.63 34.10
C SER A 38 -4.05 6.15 34.19
N GLY A 39 -2.76 5.86 34.21
CA GLY A 39 -2.14 4.59 34.53
C GLY A 39 -1.05 4.79 35.57
N PRO A 40 -0.43 3.72 36.07
CA PRO A 40 0.74 3.83 36.93
C PRO A 40 1.88 4.57 36.21
N SER A 41 2.81 5.16 36.97
CA SER A 41 3.91 5.94 36.39
C SER A 41 4.67 5.13 35.34
N PRO A 42 4.93 5.70 34.14
CA PRO A 42 5.64 4.99 33.09
C PRO A 42 7.05 4.64 33.59
N ARG A 43 7.42 3.36 33.49
CA ARG A 43 8.75 2.86 33.82
C ARG A 43 9.33 2.13 32.63
N TYR A 44 10.45 2.65 32.12
CA TYR A 44 11.19 2.05 31.01
C TYR A 44 12.14 0.95 31.52
N ALA A 45 12.10 -0.20 30.87
CA ALA A 45 12.87 -1.39 31.24
C ALA A 45 14.27 -1.38 30.60
N GLY A 46 14.36 -1.02 29.32
CA GLY A 46 15.49 -1.34 28.45
C GLY A 46 15.28 -2.67 27.71
N SER A 47 15.75 -2.76 26.47
CA SER A 47 15.55 -3.93 25.59
C SER A 47 16.10 -5.24 26.18
N GLN A 48 17.21 -5.16 26.94
CA GLN A 48 17.82 -6.32 27.59
C GLN A 48 16.84 -7.06 28.52
N THR A 49 15.91 -6.36 29.16
CA THR A 49 14.85 -6.98 29.96
C THR A 49 13.90 -7.78 29.09
N CYS A 50 13.51 -7.24 27.93
CA CYS A 50 12.67 -7.93 26.94
C CYS A 50 13.35 -9.20 26.41
N GLY A 51 14.67 -9.16 26.20
CA GLY A 51 15.47 -10.29 25.71
C GLY A 51 15.50 -11.52 26.63
N GLN A 52 15.12 -11.38 27.90
CA GLN A 52 15.04 -12.52 28.83
C GLN A 52 13.91 -13.50 28.48
N CYS A 53 12.80 -12.98 27.92
CA CYS A 53 11.64 -13.79 27.51
C CYS A 53 11.42 -13.80 25.99
N HIS A 54 11.84 -12.74 25.27
CA HIS A 54 11.67 -12.57 23.83
C HIS A 54 13.01 -12.58 23.08
N GLY A 55 13.90 -13.52 23.43
CA GLY A 55 15.28 -13.59 22.94
C GLY A 55 15.41 -13.53 21.42
N ASP A 56 14.59 -14.29 20.68
CA ASP A 56 14.66 -14.33 19.21
C ASP A 56 14.37 -12.98 18.57
N ILE A 57 13.30 -12.30 18.99
CA ILE A 57 12.93 -10.98 18.46
C ILE A 57 13.95 -9.93 18.90
N HIS A 58 14.37 -9.96 20.17
CA HIS A 58 15.39 -9.05 20.69
C HIS A 58 16.69 -9.13 19.88
N ASN A 59 17.19 -10.34 19.64
CA ASN A 59 18.43 -10.54 18.90
C ASN A 59 18.34 -10.01 17.46
N ASN A 60 17.16 -10.08 16.84
CA ASN A 60 16.98 -9.53 15.50
C ASN A 60 16.81 -8.01 15.50
N GLU A 61 16.03 -7.46 16.42
CA GLU A 61 15.70 -6.03 16.48
C GLU A 61 16.92 -5.19 16.88
N MET A 62 17.72 -5.68 17.82
CA MET A 62 18.95 -4.99 18.27
C MET A 62 20.05 -4.94 17.19
N ASN A 63 19.91 -5.68 16.09
CA ASN A 63 20.78 -5.60 14.93
C ASN A 63 20.27 -4.62 13.85
N THR A 64 19.10 -4.00 14.04
CA THR A 64 18.56 -3.03 13.10
C THR A 64 19.21 -1.65 13.25
N ARG A 65 18.97 -0.76 12.28
CA ARG A 65 19.43 0.62 12.35
C ARG A 65 18.74 1.43 13.46
N HIS A 66 17.54 1.03 13.90
CA HIS A 66 16.86 1.67 15.03
C HIS A 66 17.70 1.56 16.31
N ALA A 67 18.19 0.37 16.63
CA ALA A 67 19.03 0.16 17.81
C ALA A 67 20.32 1.00 17.77
N GLN A 68 20.79 1.35 16.57
CA GLN A 68 21.98 2.17 16.34
C GLN A 68 21.67 3.66 16.13
N ALA A 69 20.42 4.10 16.31
CA ALA A 69 20.01 5.47 15.98
C ALA A 69 20.85 6.53 16.71
N LEU A 70 21.18 6.36 17.99
CA LEU A 70 22.01 7.33 18.72
C LEU A 70 23.43 7.43 18.16
N GLU A 71 23.99 6.33 17.66
CA GLU A 71 25.33 6.31 17.06
C GLU A 71 25.41 7.21 15.82
N THR A 72 24.32 7.34 15.06
CA THR A 72 24.26 8.27 13.92
C THR A 72 24.42 9.73 14.37
N LEU A 73 23.89 10.11 15.53
CA LEU A 73 24.09 11.44 16.10
C LEU A 73 25.51 11.62 16.63
N LYS A 74 26.08 10.58 17.26
CA LYS A 74 27.47 10.60 17.76
C LYS A 74 28.47 10.85 16.63
N ALA A 75 28.24 10.23 15.47
CA ALA A 75 29.08 10.41 14.29
C ALA A 75 29.16 11.87 13.78
N ILE A 76 28.13 12.69 14.08
CA ILE A 76 28.06 14.10 13.68
C ILE A 76 28.15 15.08 14.87
N GLY A 77 28.48 14.59 16.07
CA GLY A 77 28.60 15.42 17.27
C GLY A 77 27.27 15.94 17.84
N GLN A 78 26.13 15.34 17.50
CA GLN A 78 24.78 15.76 17.91
C GLN A 78 24.15 14.86 18.99
N GLN A 79 24.94 13.98 19.63
CA GLN A 79 24.46 13.00 20.60
C GLN A 79 23.82 13.58 21.86
N ASN A 80 24.06 14.85 22.16
CA ASN A 80 23.46 15.56 23.30
C ASN A 80 22.39 16.57 22.87
N ASN A 81 22.02 16.60 21.59
CA ASN A 81 21.05 17.55 21.08
C ASN A 81 19.64 17.17 21.52
N ALA A 82 19.05 17.99 22.39
CA ALA A 82 17.73 17.79 22.95
C ALA A 82 16.61 17.75 21.90
N SER A 83 16.80 18.32 20.70
CA SER A 83 15.83 18.21 19.61
C SER A 83 15.87 16.84 18.91
N CYS A 84 17.01 16.15 18.92
CA CYS A 84 17.20 14.87 18.24
C CYS A 84 16.93 13.68 19.16
N LEU A 85 17.25 13.81 20.46
CA LEU A 85 17.13 12.73 21.44
C LEU A 85 15.74 12.10 21.57
N PRO A 86 14.59 12.80 21.42
CA PRO A 86 13.27 12.17 21.42
C PRO A 86 13.09 11.07 20.36
N CYS A 87 13.75 11.21 19.21
CA CYS A 87 13.64 10.26 18.10
C CYS A 87 14.78 9.22 18.06
N HIS A 88 15.86 9.45 18.81
CA HIS A 88 17.07 8.62 18.78
C HIS A 88 17.34 7.85 20.08
N THR A 89 16.47 7.99 21.09
CA THR A 89 16.60 7.31 22.39
C THR A 89 15.24 6.92 22.94
N VAL A 90 15.21 6.18 24.06
CA VAL A 90 13.96 5.74 24.69
C VAL A 90 13.49 6.75 25.71
N GLY A 91 12.32 7.35 25.47
CA GLY A 91 11.61 8.13 26.48
C GLY A 91 12.35 9.38 26.96
N TYR A 92 13.21 9.99 26.13
CA TYR A 92 13.89 11.23 26.49
C TYR A 92 12.89 12.31 26.93
N GLY A 93 13.20 12.99 28.04
CA GLY A 93 12.32 14.00 28.64
C GLY A 93 11.11 13.43 29.40
N LEU A 94 10.90 12.10 29.39
CA LEU A 94 9.84 11.43 30.13
C LEU A 94 10.36 10.81 31.45
N PRO A 95 9.49 10.59 32.44
CA PRO A 95 9.88 9.93 33.69
C PRO A 95 10.55 8.58 33.43
N THR A 96 11.68 8.33 34.10
CA THR A 96 12.52 7.12 33.99
C THR A 96 13.13 6.84 32.60
N GLY A 97 12.94 7.73 31.62
CA GLY A 97 13.51 7.60 30.28
C GLY A 97 14.99 7.99 30.19
N PHE A 98 15.51 8.01 28.96
CA PHE A 98 16.90 8.33 28.68
C PHE A 98 17.29 9.72 29.21
N LYS A 99 18.43 9.81 29.89
CA LYS A 99 19.05 11.05 30.37
C LYS A 99 20.40 11.29 29.72
N SER A 100 21.26 10.27 29.71
CA SER A 100 22.57 10.25 29.07
C SER A 100 23.08 8.83 29.00
N GLU A 101 24.09 8.57 28.16
CA GLU A 101 24.76 7.26 28.10
C GLU A 101 25.40 6.89 29.46
N ALA A 102 25.81 7.87 30.27
CA ALA A 102 26.40 7.61 31.59
C ALA A 102 25.36 7.22 32.65
N LEU A 103 24.17 7.82 32.62
CA LEU A 103 23.14 7.62 33.65
C LEU A 103 22.14 6.52 33.29
N THR A 104 21.84 6.37 32.00
CA THR A 104 20.82 5.45 31.48
C THR A 104 21.29 4.76 30.19
N PRO A 105 22.45 4.06 30.21
CA PRO A 105 23.02 3.44 29.00
C PRO A 105 22.05 2.45 28.32
N LYS A 106 21.25 1.73 29.11
CA LYS A 106 20.26 0.75 28.64
C LYS A 106 19.09 1.33 27.85
N LEU A 107 19.00 2.65 27.72
CA LEU A 107 17.94 3.38 27.00
C LEU A 107 18.47 4.18 25.80
N ALA A 108 19.74 3.96 25.44
CA ALA A 108 20.37 4.53 24.25
C ALA A 108 19.86 3.83 22.99
N GLY A 109 19.62 4.60 21.93
CA GLY A 109 19.07 4.09 20.66
C GLY A 109 17.54 3.94 20.66
N VAL A 110 16.99 3.55 19.52
CA VAL A 110 15.57 3.21 19.37
C VAL A 110 15.44 1.70 19.54
N GLN A 111 14.56 1.27 20.44
CA GLN A 111 14.37 -0.14 20.80
C GLN A 111 12.88 -0.45 20.99
N CYS A 112 12.57 -1.61 21.57
CA CYS A 112 11.22 -2.13 21.80
C CYS A 112 10.23 -1.09 22.35
N GLU A 113 10.64 -0.34 23.38
CA GLU A 113 9.77 0.58 24.12
C GLU A 113 9.47 1.90 23.39
N ASN A 114 10.15 2.19 22.27
CA ASN A 114 9.77 3.30 21.38
C ASN A 114 8.47 2.99 20.62
N CYS A 115 8.22 1.72 20.31
CA CYS A 115 7.03 1.26 19.58
C CYS A 115 5.96 0.67 20.50
N HIS A 116 6.37 -0.05 21.54
CA HIS A 116 5.46 -0.76 22.46
C HIS A 116 5.13 0.04 23.73
N GLY A 117 5.82 1.17 23.96
CA GLY A 117 5.69 1.97 25.17
C GLY A 117 6.46 1.39 26.36
N PRO A 118 6.41 2.07 27.52
CA PRO A 118 7.13 1.66 28.74
C PRO A 118 6.59 0.33 29.27
N ALA A 119 7.45 -0.68 29.37
CA ALA A 119 7.04 -2.07 29.58
C ALA A 119 7.63 -2.70 30.86
N ALA A 120 8.23 -1.92 31.77
CA ALA A 120 8.84 -2.52 32.96
C ALA A 120 7.83 -3.20 33.89
N GLN A 121 6.57 -2.76 33.92
CA GLN A 121 5.52 -3.44 34.70
C GLN A 121 5.10 -4.76 34.08
N HIS A 122 5.12 -4.85 32.75
CA HIS A 122 4.94 -6.12 32.07
C HIS A 122 6.07 -7.09 32.43
N ALA A 123 7.31 -6.60 32.46
CA ALA A 123 8.46 -7.43 32.82
C ALA A 123 8.47 -7.86 34.29
N ASP A 124 7.89 -7.06 35.20
CA ASP A 124 7.77 -7.41 36.62
C ASP A 124 6.60 -8.38 36.89
N ASN A 125 5.60 -8.45 36.00
CA ASN A 125 4.41 -9.30 36.14
C ASN A 125 3.82 -9.66 34.76
N GLU A 126 4.45 -10.62 34.10
CA GLU A 126 4.17 -11.03 32.72
C GLU A 126 2.83 -11.77 32.55
N GLU A 127 2.32 -12.34 33.65
CA GLU A 127 1.03 -13.04 33.69
C GLU A 127 -0.16 -12.08 33.71
N ASP A 128 0.03 -10.84 34.18
CA ASP A 128 -1.01 -9.83 34.17
C ASP A 128 -1.24 -9.29 32.75
N ILE A 129 -2.32 -9.75 32.12
CA ILE A 129 -2.70 -9.36 30.77
C ILE A 129 -2.93 -7.85 30.63
N THR A 130 -3.24 -7.15 31.72
CA THR A 130 -3.49 -5.71 31.71
C THR A 130 -2.19 -4.90 31.59
N MET A 131 -1.05 -5.52 31.89
CA MET A 131 0.27 -4.92 31.77
C MET A 131 0.92 -5.17 30.41
N ARG A 132 0.37 -6.07 29.59
CA ARG A 132 0.97 -6.43 28.29
C ARG A 132 1.05 -5.21 27.36
N PRO A 133 2.23 -4.89 26.79
CA PRO A 133 2.38 -3.78 25.88
C PRO A 133 1.51 -3.96 24.64
N ARG A 134 0.98 -2.84 24.13
CA ARG A 134 0.16 -2.88 22.93
C ARG A 134 1.04 -3.16 21.72
N VAL A 135 0.56 -4.04 20.85
CA VAL A 135 1.06 -4.17 19.47
C VAL A 135 0.12 -3.35 18.59
N ASP A 136 0.63 -2.27 18.03
CA ASP A 136 -0.11 -1.41 17.10
C ASP A 136 0.59 -1.41 15.75
N ILE A 137 -0.19 -1.50 14.68
CA ILE A 137 0.29 -1.48 13.30
C ILE A 137 0.00 -0.13 12.62
N ALA A 138 -0.64 0.80 13.34
CA ALA A 138 -0.94 2.13 12.85
C ALA A 138 0.36 2.89 12.52
N SER A 139 0.41 3.57 11.38
CA SER A 139 1.60 4.29 10.92
C SER A 139 2.05 5.39 11.88
N GLN A 140 1.17 5.87 12.77
CA GLN A 140 1.46 6.85 13.81
C GLN A 140 2.55 6.37 14.78
N VAL A 141 2.70 5.06 14.99
CA VAL A 141 3.80 4.50 15.79
C VAL A 141 5.15 4.90 15.18
N CYS A 142 5.27 4.83 13.86
CA CYS A 142 6.45 5.25 13.12
C CYS A 142 6.52 6.78 12.99
N GLY A 143 5.37 7.42 12.79
CA GLY A 143 5.21 8.87 12.64
C GLY A 143 5.54 9.68 13.91
N GLY A 144 5.75 9.04 15.06
CA GLY A 144 6.32 9.72 16.23
C GLY A 144 7.76 10.23 15.99
N CYS A 145 8.48 9.66 15.02
CA CYS A 145 9.84 10.06 14.65
C CYS A 145 9.98 10.37 13.15
N HIS A 146 9.35 9.56 12.28
CA HIS A 146 9.42 9.71 10.83
C HIS A 146 8.38 10.70 10.32
N THR A 147 8.47 11.94 10.78
CA THR A 147 7.58 13.05 10.41
C THR A 147 8.40 14.34 10.27
N THR A 148 7.74 15.43 9.86
CA THR A 148 8.28 16.78 9.74
C THR A 148 9.35 16.94 8.66
N SER A 149 9.89 18.14 8.52
CA SER A 149 10.69 18.57 7.37
C SER A 149 11.93 17.72 7.06
N HIS A 150 12.56 17.12 8.07
CA HIS A 150 13.75 16.30 7.87
C HIS A 150 13.43 14.85 7.45
N HIS A 151 12.26 14.32 7.87
CA HIS A 151 11.86 12.94 7.62
C HIS A 151 10.34 12.81 7.39
N PRO A 152 9.74 13.47 6.38
CA PRO A 152 8.27 13.56 6.24
C PRO A 152 7.60 12.27 5.75
N THR A 153 8.18 11.11 6.02
CA THR A 153 7.73 9.78 5.52
C THR A 153 6.30 9.46 5.95
N PHE A 154 5.95 9.69 7.21
CA PHE A 154 4.58 9.51 7.70
C PHE A 154 3.63 10.52 7.06
N ASP A 155 4.04 11.78 6.96
CA ASP A 155 3.23 12.86 6.41
C ASP A 155 2.90 12.59 4.94
N GLU A 156 3.92 12.22 4.16
CA GLU A 156 3.78 11.77 2.77
C GLU A 156 2.84 10.57 2.65
N LEU A 157 3.08 9.48 3.40
CA LEU A 157 2.24 8.28 3.38
C LEU A 157 0.77 8.60 3.70
N SER A 158 0.54 9.46 4.70
CA SER A 158 -0.80 9.84 5.18
C SER A 158 -1.65 10.53 4.11
N GLY A 159 -1.01 11.19 3.14
CA GLY A 159 -1.66 11.81 1.99
C GLY A 159 -2.06 10.85 0.87
N THR A 160 -1.72 9.57 0.96
CA THR A 160 -1.87 8.61 -0.15
C THR A 160 -3.10 7.73 -0.04
N GLY A 161 -3.47 7.08 -1.16
CA GLY A 161 -4.49 6.04 -1.17
C GLY A 161 -4.14 4.81 -0.31
N HIS A 162 -2.86 4.57 -0.01
CA HIS A 162 -2.44 3.46 0.85
C HIS A 162 -2.91 3.66 2.29
N PHE A 163 -2.81 4.87 2.83
CA PHE A 163 -3.21 5.13 4.20
C PHE A 163 -4.73 5.06 4.42
N ASN A 164 -5.50 5.29 3.35
CA ASN A 164 -6.95 5.39 3.40
C ASN A 164 -7.65 4.03 3.27
N VAL A 165 -8.69 3.83 4.08
CA VAL A 165 -9.63 2.72 3.92
C VAL A 165 -10.76 3.19 3.00
N THR A 166 -10.72 2.80 1.73
CA THR A 166 -11.68 3.27 0.71
C THR A 166 -13.00 2.52 0.74
N GLU A 167 -13.03 1.32 1.33
CA GLU A 167 -14.20 0.46 1.42
C GLU A 167 -14.18 -0.29 2.75
N ASP A 168 -15.36 -0.64 3.29
CA ASP A 168 -15.43 -1.46 4.49
C ASP A 168 -14.88 -2.87 4.23
N MET A 169 -13.72 -3.15 4.82
CA MET A 169 -13.01 -4.43 4.79
C MET A 169 -13.45 -5.36 5.92
N SER A 170 -14.32 -4.91 6.82
CA SER A 170 -14.79 -5.69 7.97
C SER A 170 -15.88 -6.71 7.60
N LEU A 171 -16.27 -6.80 6.33
CA LEU A 171 -17.18 -7.83 5.87
C LEU A 171 -16.44 -9.15 5.65
N VAL A 172 -16.99 -10.24 6.17
CA VAL A 172 -16.41 -11.61 6.11
C VAL A 172 -16.04 -12.01 4.68
N ASN A 173 -16.86 -11.63 3.69
CA ASN A 173 -16.62 -11.94 2.27
C ASN A 173 -15.53 -11.06 1.62
N ARG A 174 -15.13 -9.95 2.25
CA ARG A 174 -14.12 -9.00 1.73
C ARG A 174 -12.78 -9.12 2.43
N VAL A 175 -12.76 -9.36 3.75
CA VAL A 175 -11.52 -9.34 4.53
C VAL A 175 -10.47 -10.33 4.01
N ASP A 176 -10.90 -11.50 3.51
CA ASP A 176 -9.99 -12.49 2.94
C ASP A 176 -9.65 -12.22 1.45
N SER A 177 -10.67 -11.89 0.65
CA SER A 177 -10.54 -11.71 -0.80
C SER A 177 -9.83 -10.39 -1.17
N CYS A 178 -10.21 -9.31 -0.50
CA CYS A 178 -9.78 -7.93 -0.79
C CYS A 178 -8.80 -7.42 0.27
N GLY A 179 -8.97 -7.82 1.53
CA GLY A 179 -8.14 -7.34 2.65
C GLY A 179 -6.65 -7.66 2.51
N ARG A 180 -6.28 -8.69 1.74
CA ARG A 180 -4.87 -9.00 1.37
C ARG A 180 -4.10 -7.84 0.73
N CYS A 181 -4.80 -6.88 0.12
CA CYS A 181 -4.22 -5.68 -0.49
C CYS A 181 -4.84 -4.37 0.02
N HIS A 182 -6.02 -4.41 0.63
CA HIS A 182 -6.79 -3.23 1.07
C HIS A 182 -6.93 -3.12 2.60
N SER A 183 -6.29 -4.01 3.37
CA SER A 183 -6.29 -3.97 4.83
C SER A 183 -4.92 -4.32 5.40
N GLY A 184 -4.31 -3.39 6.12
CA GLY A 184 -3.05 -3.63 6.83
C GLY A 184 -3.20 -4.76 7.85
N SER A 185 -4.28 -4.77 8.62
CA SER A 185 -4.57 -5.82 9.61
C SER A 185 -4.71 -7.20 8.96
N ALA A 186 -5.49 -7.31 7.87
CA ALA A 186 -5.67 -8.59 7.18
C ALA A 186 -4.35 -9.08 6.59
N ARG A 187 -3.60 -8.19 5.91
CA ARG A 187 -2.31 -8.53 5.32
C ARG A 187 -1.29 -8.99 6.37
N GLN A 188 -1.17 -8.28 7.50
CA GLN A 188 -0.27 -8.70 8.59
C GLN A 188 -0.65 -10.05 9.19
N THR A 189 -1.94 -10.29 9.39
CA THR A 189 -2.45 -11.58 9.89
C THR A 189 -2.14 -12.72 8.93
N MET A 190 -2.36 -12.50 7.63
CA MET A 190 -2.06 -13.46 6.57
C MET A 190 -0.56 -13.77 6.44
N LEU A 191 0.31 -12.76 6.56
CA LEU A 191 1.77 -12.95 6.56
C LEU A 191 2.26 -13.80 7.74
N LYS A 192 1.53 -13.80 8.86
CA LYS A 192 1.77 -14.67 10.01
C LYS A 192 1.18 -16.08 9.86
N GLY A 193 0.64 -16.41 8.69
CA GLY A 193 0.00 -17.70 8.41
C GLY A 193 -1.39 -17.87 8.99
N ASN A 194 -2.01 -16.79 9.51
CA ASN A 194 -3.33 -16.83 10.12
C ASN A 194 -4.42 -16.40 9.14
N SER A 195 -5.66 -16.84 9.40
CA SER A 195 -6.82 -16.40 8.61
C SER A 195 -7.14 -14.92 8.87
N ALA A 196 -7.35 -14.15 7.80
CA ALA A 196 -7.78 -12.75 7.90
C ALA A 196 -9.15 -12.58 8.57
N LEU A 197 -9.97 -13.64 8.64
CA LEU A 197 -11.24 -13.63 9.37
C LEU A 197 -11.07 -13.32 10.86
N THR A 198 -9.89 -13.62 11.44
CA THR A 198 -9.59 -13.32 12.85
C THR A 198 -9.53 -11.83 13.17
N VAL A 199 -9.38 -10.98 12.15
CA VAL A 199 -9.33 -9.51 12.30
C VAL A 199 -10.52 -8.82 11.66
N THR A 200 -11.63 -9.53 11.41
CA THR A 200 -12.83 -8.97 10.76
C THR A 200 -13.28 -7.63 11.38
N ASN A 201 -13.32 -7.52 12.71
CA ASN A 201 -13.74 -6.28 13.39
C ASN A 201 -12.65 -5.18 13.46
N ASP A 202 -11.43 -5.50 13.05
CA ASP A 202 -10.26 -4.62 13.05
C ASP A 202 -9.65 -4.48 11.63
N ALA A 203 -10.42 -4.85 10.59
CA ALA A 203 -9.92 -4.92 9.22
C ALA A 203 -9.84 -3.55 8.53
N ASN A 204 -10.53 -2.54 9.05
CA ASN A 204 -10.51 -1.17 8.51
C ASN A 204 -9.26 -0.41 8.96
N VAL A 205 -8.10 -0.91 8.54
CA VAL A 205 -6.80 -0.28 8.70
C VAL A 205 -6.18 -0.21 7.31
N GLY A 206 -5.74 0.97 6.88
CA GLY A 206 -5.07 1.13 5.59
C GLY A 206 -3.77 0.33 5.50
N ILE A 207 -3.07 0.50 4.39
CA ILE A 207 -1.73 -0.04 4.18
C ILE A 207 -0.71 0.84 4.92
N THR A 208 -0.27 0.35 6.07
CA THR A 208 0.64 1.06 6.99
C THR A 208 2.11 0.68 6.76
N CYS A 209 3.02 1.36 7.46
CA CYS A 209 4.46 1.15 7.33
C CYS A 209 4.87 -0.34 7.45
N VAL A 210 4.29 -1.04 8.41
CA VAL A 210 4.65 -2.45 8.70
C VAL A 210 4.16 -3.44 7.64
N VAL A 211 3.30 -3.01 6.71
CA VAL A 211 2.92 -3.81 5.53
C VAL A 211 4.11 -4.00 4.59
N CYS A 212 4.95 -2.97 4.44
CA CYS A 212 6.12 -3.02 3.59
C CYS A 212 7.40 -3.32 4.38
N HIS A 213 7.52 -2.79 5.60
CA HIS A 213 8.72 -2.89 6.44
C HIS A 213 8.53 -3.90 7.59
N ASP A 214 9.57 -4.65 7.92
CA ASP A 214 9.62 -5.45 9.13
C ASP A 214 10.36 -4.70 10.25
N PRO A 215 9.67 -4.20 11.30
CA PRO A 215 10.32 -3.39 12.32
C PRO A 215 11.29 -4.20 13.20
N HIS A 216 11.21 -5.54 13.19
CA HIS A 216 11.92 -6.37 14.17
C HIS A 216 13.16 -7.07 13.64
N LYS A 217 13.53 -6.89 12.36
CA LYS A 217 14.72 -7.53 11.80
C LYS A 217 15.29 -6.82 10.59
N VAL A 218 16.59 -6.96 10.41
CA VAL A 218 17.23 -6.74 9.11
C VAL A 218 16.76 -7.85 8.15
N THR A 219 16.23 -7.46 7.01
CA THR A 219 15.83 -8.40 5.96
C THR A 219 16.93 -8.50 4.90
N ALA A 220 16.79 -9.43 3.97
CA ALA A 220 17.66 -9.49 2.79
C ALA A 220 17.46 -8.29 1.83
N ASN A 221 16.46 -7.44 2.11
CA ASN A 221 16.08 -6.30 1.28
C ASN A 221 16.47 -4.99 1.97
N PRO A 222 16.71 -3.90 1.20
CA PRO A 222 17.05 -2.61 1.78
C PRO A 222 15.95 -2.08 2.72
N ALA A 223 16.34 -1.27 3.69
CA ALA A 223 15.43 -0.58 4.61
C ALA A 223 14.42 -1.51 5.32
N GLN A 224 14.84 -2.74 5.66
CA GLN A 224 13.99 -3.74 6.32
C GLN A 224 12.73 -4.09 5.52
N LEU A 225 12.73 -3.94 4.20
CA LEU A 225 11.58 -4.32 3.36
C LEU A 225 11.31 -5.83 3.41
N ARG A 226 10.04 -6.20 3.45
CA ARG A 226 9.60 -7.61 3.45
C ARG A 226 9.86 -8.32 2.11
N ASN A 227 9.94 -7.55 1.03
CA ASN A 227 10.05 -8.02 -0.34
C ASN A 227 11.10 -7.19 -1.10
N PRO A 228 11.68 -7.72 -2.19
CA PRO A 228 12.64 -6.96 -2.99
C PRO A 228 11.99 -5.78 -3.69
N VAL A 229 12.80 -4.81 -4.11
CA VAL A 229 12.34 -3.65 -4.91
C VAL A 229 12.32 -3.95 -6.42
N ALA A 230 12.79 -5.13 -6.83
CA ALA A 230 12.77 -5.56 -8.21
C ALA A 230 12.60 -7.08 -8.35
N SER A 231 11.80 -7.50 -9.34
CA SER A 231 11.70 -8.89 -9.80
C SER A 231 11.13 -8.94 -11.22
N THR A 232 11.37 -10.03 -11.95
CA THR A 232 10.86 -10.21 -13.32
C THR A 232 10.00 -11.46 -13.49
N ASN A 233 9.73 -12.18 -12.39
CA ASN A 233 8.84 -13.33 -12.42
C ASN A 233 7.39 -12.85 -12.49
N ASP A 234 6.61 -13.40 -13.42
CA ASP A 234 5.17 -13.14 -13.53
C ASP A 234 4.47 -13.49 -12.21
N TYR A 235 3.54 -12.63 -11.79
CA TYR A 235 2.90 -12.75 -10.48
C TYR A 235 1.50 -12.16 -10.48
N PHE A 236 0.59 -12.82 -9.77
CA PHE A 236 -0.69 -12.23 -9.39
C PHE A 236 -1.27 -12.88 -8.13
N LEU A 237 -2.12 -12.13 -7.43
CA LEU A 237 -2.93 -12.64 -6.33
C LEU A 237 -4.40 -12.71 -6.75
N SER A 238 -4.89 -13.91 -7.06
CA SER A 238 -6.33 -14.13 -7.29
C SER A 238 -7.13 -13.84 -6.01
N THR A 239 -8.31 -13.24 -6.15
CA THR A 239 -9.22 -13.03 -5.02
C THR A 239 -9.94 -14.28 -4.54
N SER A 240 -9.95 -15.34 -5.34
CA SER A 240 -10.53 -16.64 -4.95
C SER A 240 -9.49 -17.66 -4.49
N GLY A 241 -8.21 -17.33 -4.60
CA GLY A 241 -7.10 -18.23 -4.27
C GLY A 241 -6.60 -18.09 -2.83
N SER A 242 -5.95 -19.15 -2.34
CA SER A 242 -5.23 -19.14 -1.06
C SER A 242 -4.11 -18.11 -1.07
N PHE A 243 -4.07 -17.25 -0.05
CA PHE A 243 -2.97 -16.30 0.11
C PHE A 243 -1.63 -17.02 0.33
N ALA A 244 -1.58 -18.00 1.23
CA ALA A 244 -0.34 -18.69 1.59
C ALA A 244 0.28 -19.44 0.40
N GLY A 245 -0.54 -20.00 -0.50
CA GLY A 245 -0.07 -20.69 -1.70
C GLY A 245 0.35 -19.77 -2.85
N ALA A 246 -0.08 -18.50 -2.83
CA ALA A 246 0.19 -17.53 -3.89
C ALA A 246 1.17 -16.43 -3.48
N TYR A 247 1.35 -16.16 -2.18
CA TYR A 247 2.34 -15.21 -1.68
C TYR A 247 3.75 -15.73 -1.99
N ASN A 248 4.59 -14.84 -2.54
CA ASN A 248 5.98 -15.16 -2.82
C ASN A 248 6.84 -13.98 -2.36
N GLU A 249 7.72 -14.25 -1.40
CA GLU A 249 8.56 -13.22 -0.79
C GLU A 249 9.60 -12.63 -1.76
N ASN A 250 9.93 -13.36 -2.82
CA ASN A 250 10.91 -12.96 -3.85
C ASN A 250 10.32 -12.08 -4.96
N ILE A 251 9.03 -11.74 -4.86
CA ILE A 251 8.36 -10.85 -5.81
C ILE A 251 8.38 -9.42 -5.29
N ASN A 252 8.61 -8.47 -6.20
CA ASN A 252 8.63 -7.03 -5.99
C ASN A 252 7.55 -6.59 -4.99
N VAL A 253 7.93 -5.77 -4.00
CA VAL A 253 7.05 -5.28 -2.92
C VAL A 253 5.78 -4.61 -3.44
N CYS A 254 5.86 -3.84 -4.53
CA CYS A 254 4.71 -3.18 -5.16
C CYS A 254 3.79 -4.19 -5.85
N ALA A 255 4.39 -5.19 -6.52
CA ALA A 255 3.67 -6.23 -7.25
C ALA A 255 2.82 -7.15 -6.37
N GLN A 256 3.12 -7.20 -5.06
CA GLN A 256 2.31 -7.90 -4.05
C GLN A 256 0.84 -7.45 -4.07
N CYS A 257 0.57 -6.20 -4.47
CA CYS A 257 -0.77 -5.64 -4.59
C CYS A 257 -1.09 -5.17 -6.02
N HIS A 258 -0.12 -4.57 -6.70
CA HIS A 258 -0.25 -4.02 -8.06
C HIS A 258 -0.01 -5.07 -9.14
N ASN A 259 -0.88 -6.09 -9.14
CA ASN A 259 -0.93 -7.14 -10.17
C ASN A 259 -2.33 -7.34 -10.77
N HIS A 260 -2.43 -8.10 -11.86
CA HIS A 260 -3.67 -8.27 -12.63
C HIS A 260 -4.74 -9.15 -11.93
N ARG A 261 -4.47 -9.74 -10.76
CA ARG A 261 -5.43 -10.53 -9.94
C ARG A 261 -6.11 -11.69 -10.69
N GLY A 262 -5.43 -12.30 -11.64
CA GLY A 262 -6.01 -13.37 -12.48
C GLY A 262 -6.92 -12.88 -13.61
N ALA A 263 -6.90 -11.59 -13.97
CA ALA A 263 -7.66 -11.04 -15.08
C ALA A 263 -7.46 -11.83 -16.40
N ALA A 264 -8.57 -12.11 -17.08
CA ALA A 264 -8.60 -12.82 -18.36
C ALA A 264 -9.75 -12.28 -19.22
N TYR A 265 -9.61 -12.34 -20.54
CA TYR A 265 -10.65 -11.86 -21.47
C TYR A 265 -11.97 -12.63 -21.36
N THR A 266 -11.91 -13.87 -20.86
CA THR A 266 -13.08 -14.73 -20.60
C THR A 266 -13.91 -14.29 -19.40
N SER A 267 -13.40 -13.35 -18.59
CA SER A 267 -14.19 -12.73 -17.53
C SER A 267 -15.31 -11.90 -18.14
N THR A 268 -16.51 -11.99 -17.58
CA THR A 268 -17.72 -11.35 -18.14
C THR A 268 -18.40 -10.38 -17.16
N SER A 269 -18.11 -10.49 -15.86
CA SER A 269 -18.85 -9.76 -14.83
C SER A 269 -18.47 -8.28 -14.75
N ARG A 270 -17.19 -7.94 -14.93
CA ARG A 270 -16.63 -6.59 -14.82
C ARG A 270 -15.28 -6.50 -15.53
N PRO A 271 -14.81 -5.30 -15.88
CA PRO A 271 -13.46 -5.10 -16.42
C PRO A 271 -12.34 -5.63 -15.50
N PRO A 272 -11.13 -5.84 -16.03
CA PRO A 272 -9.94 -6.05 -15.22
C PRO A 272 -9.82 -5.03 -14.08
N HIS A 273 -9.20 -5.40 -12.98
CA HIS A 273 -9.03 -4.49 -11.84
C HIS A 273 -8.02 -3.37 -12.16
N HIS A 274 -8.07 -2.24 -11.44
CA HIS A 274 -7.16 -1.08 -11.56
C HIS A 274 -5.77 -1.32 -10.98
N SER A 275 -5.24 -2.54 -11.14
CA SER A 275 -3.97 -2.96 -10.56
C SER A 275 -3.01 -3.72 -11.49
N PRO A 276 -3.10 -3.74 -12.83
CA PRO A 276 -2.28 -4.64 -13.64
C PRO A 276 -0.83 -4.15 -13.84
N GLN A 277 -0.36 -3.15 -13.08
CA GLN A 277 0.86 -2.40 -13.38
C GLN A 277 2.09 -3.28 -13.50
N TYR A 278 2.31 -4.22 -12.56
CA TYR A 278 3.46 -5.12 -12.61
C TYR A 278 3.44 -6.01 -13.86
N ASN A 279 2.28 -6.51 -14.25
CA ASN A 279 2.16 -7.42 -15.38
C ASN A 279 2.22 -6.67 -16.72
N ILE A 280 1.82 -5.41 -16.78
CA ILE A 280 2.05 -4.54 -17.95
C ILE A 280 3.53 -4.21 -18.05
N LEU A 281 4.18 -3.84 -16.94
CA LEU A 281 5.63 -3.62 -16.87
C LEU A 281 6.42 -4.83 -17.40
N LEU A 282 6.02 -6.05 -17.01
CA LEU A 282 6.63 -7.30 -17.51
C LEU A 282 6.10 -7.76 -18.88
N GLY A 283 5.05 -7.15 -19.39
CA GLY A 283 4.40 -7.56 -20.64
C GLY A 283 3.87 -8.99 -20.61
N THR A 284 3.30 -9.42 -19.48
CA THR A 284 2.80 -10.80 -19.23
C THR A 284 1.28 -10.93 -19.24
N VAL A 285 0.55 -9.83 -19.43
CA VAL A 285 -0.92 -9.76 -19.48
C VAL A 285 -1.41 -9.19 -20.80
N GLY A 286 -2.62 -9.58 -21.23
CA GLY A 286 -3.23 -9.16 -22.49
C GLY A 286 -3.32 -10.31 -23.50
N GLU A 287 -4.01 -10.05 -24.61
CA GLU A 287 -4.19 -11.00 -25.71
C GLU A 287 -3.49 -10.50 -26.98
N LEU A 288 -2.85 -11.40 -27.72
CA LEU A 288 -2.19 -11.09 -29.00
C LEU A 288 -2.93 -11.77 -30.16
N THR A 289 -2.85 -11.18 -31.35
CA THR A 289 -3.41 -11.77 -32.58
C THR A 289 -2.76 -13.10 -32.95
N THR A 290 -1.52 -13.32 -32.54
CA THR A 290 -0.78 -14.59 -32.70
C THR A 290 -1.32 -15.72 -31.82
N GLY A 291 -2.10 -15.40 -30.78
CA GLY A 291 -2.58 -16.36 -29.78
C GLY A 291 -1.51 -16.82 -28.77
N VAL A 292 -0.27 -16.32 -28.87
CA VAL A 292 0.80 -16.64 -27.93
C VAL A 292 0.63 -15.81 -26.65
N LYS A 293 0.88 -16.40 -25.47
CA LYS A 293 0.87 -15.66 -24.20
C LYS A 293 1.92 -14.54 -24.27
N PRO A 294 1.57 -13.28 -23.94
CA PRO A 294 2.55 -12.22 -23.85
C PRO A 294 3.68 -12.54 -22.87
N ASN A 295 4.91 -12.21 -23.27
CA ASN A 295 6.06 -12.20 -22.40
C ASN A 295 7.11 -11.24 -22.97
N ARG A 296 6.90 -9.94 -22.78
CA ARG A 296 7.79 -8.89 -23.29
C ARG A 296 8.08 -7.85 -22.21
N PRO A 297 9.03 -8.12 -21.29
CA PRO A 297 9.40 -7.17 -20.26
C PRO A 297 9.86 -5.84 -20.83
N ALA A 298 9.42 -4.74 -20.22
CA ALA A 298 9.83 -3.41 -20.62
C ALA A 298 11.34 -3.18 -20.37
N VAL A 299 11.90 -2.20 -21.06
CA VAL A 299 13.22 -1.66 -20.72
C VAL A 299 13.18 -1.10 -19.29
N HIS A 300 12.10 -0.42 -18.89
CA HIS A 300 11.89 0.02 -17.51
C HIS A 300 11.87 -1.14 -16.49
N ALA A 301 11.45 -2.34 -16.88
CA ALA A 301 11.46 -3.50 -15.99
C ALA A 301 12.86 -4.10 -15.79
N THR A 302 13.76 -3.89 -16.76
CA THR A 302 15.03 -4.62 -16.87
C THR A 302 16.26 -3.72 -16.72
N LYS A 303 16.11 -2.40 -16.87
CA LYS A 303 17.20 -1.41 -16.78
C LYS A 303 17.06 -0.45 -15.60
N ILE A 304 15.85 -0.24 -15.08
CA ILE A 304 15.67 0.52 -13.83
C ILE A 304 15.86 -0.46 -12.66
N GLU A 305 17.00 -0.35 -11.99
CA GLU A 305 17.43 -1.28 -10.93
C GLU A 305 16.36 -1.48 -9.85
N LYS A 306 15.66 -0.41 -9.44
CA LYS A 306 14.64 -0.42 -8.38
C LYS A 306 13.20 -0.47 -8.91
N GLN A 307 13.01 -0.76 -10.21
CA GLN A 307 11.72 -0.82 -10.89
C GLN A 307 10.76 0.31 -10.45
N CYS A 308 9.61 -0.03 -9.86
CA CYS A 308 8.57 0.90 -9.42
C CYS A 308 9.14 2.03 -8.53
N VAL A 309 10.00 1.68 -7.57
CA VAL A 309 10.60 2.62 -6.60
C VAL A 309 11.50 3.65 -7.31
N GLY A 310 12.12 3.27 -8.43
CA GLY A 310 13.00 4.17 -9.20
C GLY A 310 12.30 5.39 -9.81
N CYS A 311 10.98 5.31 -10.01
CA CYS A 311 10.18 6.45 -10.51
C CYS A 311 9.26 7.01 -9.43
N HIS A 312 8.54 6.13 -8.72
CA HIS A 312 7.47 6.50 -7.80
C HIS A 312 7.95 6.94 -6.42
N MET A 313 9.20 6.65 -6.06
CA MET A 313 9.76 6.97 -4.74
C MET A 313 11.12 7.66 -4.86
N GLN A 314 11.24 8.61 -5.79
CA GLN A 314 12.42 9.47 -5.87
C GLN A 314 12.51 10.34 -4.60
N THR A 315 13.73 10.59 -4.17
CA THR A 315 14.02 11.27 -2.90
C THR A 315 14.80 12.56 -3.13
N GLU A 316 14.60 13.54 -2.26
CA GLU A 316 15.35 14.79 -2.22
C GLU A 316 15.79 15.06 -0.78
N GLU A 317 17.02 15.54 -0.60
CA GLU A 317 17.54 15.86 0.73
C GLU A 317 16.88 17.12 1.30
N PHE A 318 16.86 17.22 2.62
CA PHE A 318 16.40 18.44 3.30
C PHE A 318 17.32 19.61 2.95
N LEU A 319 16.75 20.74 2.51
CA LEU A 319 17.49 21.96 2.23
C LEU A 319 17.15 23.09 3.22
N SER A 320 15.86 23.25 3.55
CA SER A 320 15.38 24.28 4.48
C SER A 320 13.94 23.94 4.93
N GLU A 321 13.40 24.66 5.92
CA GLU A 321 11.98 24.47 6.30
C GLU A 321 11.01 24.77 5.13
N ASP A 322 11.36 25.70 4.25
CA ASP A 322 10.58 25.99 3.03
C ASP A 322 10.78 24.94 1.92
N HIS A 323 11.82 24.11 2.03
CA HIS A 323 12.18 23.04 1.09
C HIS A 323 12.51 21.77 1.88
N PRO A 324 11.49 21.12 2.46
CA PRO A 324 11.67 19.91 3.26
C PRO A 324 12.22 18.77 2.41
N ALA A 325 12.74 17.73 3.06
CA ALA A 325 13.15 16.51 2.36
C ALA A 325 11.95 15.85 1.66
N VAL A 326 12.22 15.06 0.62
CA VAL A 326 11.26 14.15 0.00
C VAL A 326 11.74 12.72 0.21
N THR A 327 10.94 11.87 0.84
CA THR A 327 11.30 10.47 1.13
C THR A 327 10.66 9.47 0.16
N GLY A 328 9.84 9.95 -0.76
CA GLY A 328 9.24 9.18 -1.84
C GLY A 328 8.04 8.32 -1.43
N HIS A 329 7.55 8.47 -0.20
CA HIS A 329 6.38 7.75 0.32
C HIS A 329 5.05 8.39 -0.04
N GLY A 330 5.07 9.43 -0.88
CA GLY A 330 3.89 9.91 -1.62
C GLY A 330 3.52 9.01 -2.80
N PHE A 331 4.45 8.15 -3.27
CA PHE A 331 4.31 7.20 -4.40
C PHE A 331 3.94 7.81 -5.76
N LYS A 332 3.92 9.14 -5.86
CA LYS A 332 3.64 9.87 -7.08
C LYS A 332 4.95 10.21 -7.77
N VAL A 333 4.96 10.12 -9.10
CA VAL A 333 6.09 10.60 -9.89
C VAL A 333 6.01 12.13 -9.90
N GLU A 334 6.85 12.78 -9.11
CA GLU A 334 6.92 14.25 -9.00
C GLU A 334 8.24 14.83 -9.53
N SER A 335 9.21 13.96 -9.77
CA SER A 335 10.51 14.30 -10.36
C SER A 335 10.79 13.35 -11.53
N TYR A 336 11.57 13.83 -12.49
CA TYR A 336 12.03 13.05 -13.65
C TYR A 336 13.54 12.92 -13.69
N ASN A 337 14.24 13.27 -12.60
CA ASN A 337 15.70 13.27 -12.55
C ASN A 337 16.27 11.90 -12.94
N SER A 338 15.70 10.80 -12.42
CA SER A 338 16.13 9.44 -12.78
C SER A 338 15.86 9.05 -14.24
N CYS A 339 14.98 9.77 -14.94
CA CYS A 339 14.64 9.49 -16.33
C CYS A 339 15.66 10.10 -17.30
N THR A 340 16.31 11.20 -16.91
CA THR A 340 17.19 11.99 -17.77
C THR A 340 18.44 11.24 -18.23
N GLU A 341 18.83 10.19 -17.51
CA GLU A 341 19.95 9.31 -17.88
C GLU A 341 19.70 8.55 -19.20
N CYS A 342 18.43 8.31 -19.54
CA CYS A 342 18.03 7.57 -20.74
C CYS A 342 17.18 8.41 -21.71
N HIS A 343 16.45 9.40 -21.20
CA HIS A 343 15.53 10.22 -21.96
C HIS A 343 15.93 11.71 -21.88
N PRO A 344 16.30 12.37 -22.99
CA PRO A 344 16.69 13.78 -22.95
C PRO A 344 15.58 14.74 -22.52
N PHE A 345 14.31 14.36 -22.72
CA PHE A 345 13.13 15.19 -22.48
C PHE A 345 11.99 14.34 -21.87
N PRO A 346 12.15 13.82 -20.65
CA PRO A 346 11.25 12.82 -20.09
C PRO A 346 9.83 13.36 -19.85
N GLU A 347 9.67 14.61 -19.43
CA GLU A 347 8.38 15.25 -19.23
C GLU A 347 7.59 15.30 -20.54
N PHE A 348 8.21 15.79 -21.62
CA PHE A 348 7.58 15.85 -22.93
C PHE A 348 7.23 14.47 -23.47
N LEU A 349 8.10 13.47 -23.25
CA LEU A 349 7.84 12.09 -23.65
C LEU A 349 6.65 11.48 -22.90
N THR A 350 6.51 11.74 -21.60
CA THR A 350 5.36 11.25 -20.81
C THR A 350 4.05 11.90 -21.23
N VAL A 351 4.05 13.21 -21.54
CA VAL A 351 2.89 13.89 -22.12
C VAL A 351 2.52 13.30 -23.48
N PHE A 352 3.51 13.13 -24.36
CA PHE A 352 3.30 12.55 -25.69
C PHE A 352 2.71 11.14 -25.61
N THR A 353 3.30 10.23 -24.83
CA THR A 353 2.81 8.85 -24.73
C THR A 353 1.41 8.80 -24.14
N THR A 354 1.14 9.63 -23.11
CA THR A 354 -0.17 9.72 -22.48
C THR A 354 -1.24 10.13 -23.48
N LEU A 355 -0.98 11.18 -24.27
CA LEU A 355 -1.89 11.63 -25.32
C LEU A 355 -2.06 10.59 -26.42
N ALA A 356 -0.98 9.98 -26.90
CA ALA A 356 -1.05 8.99 -27.97
C ALA A 356 -1.88 7.76 -27.57
N VAL A 357 -1.61 7.18 -26.39
CA VAL A 357 -2.27 5.97 -25.91
C VAL A 357 -3.72 6.26 -25.50
N SER A 358 -3.99 7.39 -24.83
CA SER A 358 -5.37 7.76 -24.49
C SER A 358 -6.23 8.01 -25.74
N ASN A 359 -5.70 8.68 -26.77
CA ASN A 359 -6.39 8.85 -28.05
C ASN A 359 -6.66 7.51 -28.74
N GLN A 360 -5.70 6.58 -28.72
CA GLN A 360 -5.90 5.24 -29.28
C GLN A 360 -7.00 4.47 -28.54
N ILE A 361 -7.05 4.56 -27.21
CA ILE A 361 -8.13 3.97 -26.41
C ILE A 361 -9.50 4.55 -26.82
N GLN A 362 -9.61 5.87 -27.01
CA GLN A 362 -10.87 6.50 -27.42
C GLN A 362 -11.29 6.08 -28.84
N GLN A 363 -10.36 5.95 -29.78
CA GLN A 363 -10.66 5.44 -31.12
C GLN A 363 -11.17 3.99 -31.08
N LEU A 364 -10.56 3.14 -30.25
CA LEU A 364 -10.99 1.75 -30.10
C LEU A 364 -12.37 1.65 -29.43
N LYS A 365 -12.65 2.48 -28.43
CA LYS A 365 -13.98 2.62 -27.86
C LYS A 365 -15.02 3.01 -28.92
N GLN A 366 -14.73 3.99 -29.77
CA GLN A 366 -15.63 4.35 -30.88
C GLN A 366 -15.87 3.18 -31.84
N GLY A 367 -14.83 2.39 -32.14
CA GLY A 367 -14.97 1.18 -32.95
C GLY A 367 -15.83 0.10 -32.29
N LEU A 368 -15.69 -0.10 -30.97
CA LEU A 368 -16.53 -1.01 -30.19
C LEU A 368 -17.99 -0.55 -30.16
N ASP A 369 -18.24 0.74 -29.97
CA ASP A 369 -19.60 1.32 -30.02
C ASP A 369 -20.24 1.19 -31.39
N LEU A 370 -19.46 1.42 -32.45
CA LEU A 370 -19.92 1.25 -33.83
C LEU A 370 -20.31 -0.20 -34.07
N TRP A 371 -19.47 -1.16 -33.65
CA TRP A 371 -19.81 -2.58 -33.74
C TRP A 371 -21.09 -2.89 -32.96
N ALA A 372 -21.22 -2.40 -31.73
CA ALA A 372 -22.39 -2.63 -30.89
C ALA A 372 -23.69 -2.10 -31.51
N THR A 373 -23.63 -0.95 -32.17
CA THR A 373 -24.80 -0.27 -32.76
C THR A 373 -25.11 -0.67 -34.20
N THR A 374 -24.22 -1.41 -34.87
CA THR A 374 -24.43 -1.78 -36.29
C THR A 374 -24.30 -3.28 -36.60
N LYS A 375 -23.56 -4.03 -35.77
CA LYS A 375 -23.21 -5.44 -36.04
C LYS A 375 -23.51 -6.41 -34.91
N ALA A 376 -23.71 -5.95 -33.67
CA ALA A 376 -24.11 -6.82 -32.58
C ALA A 376 -25.47 -7.51 -32.86
N PRO A 377 -25.70 -8.72 -32.33
CA PRO A 377 -27.00 -9.37 -32.42
C PRO A 377 -28.15 -8.43 -32.03
N LEU A 378 -29.24 -8.44 -32.80
CA LEU A 378 -30.34 -7.46 -32.66
C LEU A 378 -30.90 -7.39 -31.22
N ALA A 379 -30.91 -8.52 -30.51
CA ALA A 379 -31.33 -8.58 -29.11
C ALA A 379 -30.41 -7.75 -28.18
N LEU A 380 -29.08 -7.84 -28.37
CA LEU A 380 -28.13 -7.03 -27.60
C LEU A 380 -28.18 -5.57 -28.02
N GLN A 381 -28.23 -5.31 -29.32
CA GLN A 381 -28.26 -3.95 -29.88
C GLN A 381 -29.48 -3.17 -29.38
N THR A 382 -30.69 -3.75 -29.46
CA THR A 382 -31.93 -3.11 -29.03
C THR A 382 -31.94 -2.83 -27.52
N LYS A 383 -31.37 -3.74 -26.72
CA LYS A 383 -31.41 -3.66 -25.25
C LYS A 383 -30.31 -2.75 -24.67
N TYR A 384 -29.12 -2.78 -25.26
CA TYR A 384 -27.92 -2.13 -24.68
C TYR A 384 -27.38 -0.96 -25.51
N GLY A 385 -27.73 -0.88 -26.80
CA GLY A 385 -27.18 0.10 -27.73
C GLY A 385 -25.65 0.00 -27.80
N ALA A 386 -24.96 1.13 -27.67
CA ALA A 386 -23.50 1.19 -27.64
C ALA A 386 -22.86 0.34 -26.52
N ARG A 387 -23.60 -0.03 -25.47
CA ARG A 387 -23.10 -0.88 -24.38
C ARG A 387 -23.16 -2.38 -24.69
N ALA A 388 -23.57 -2.79 -25.89
CA ALA A 388 -23.70 -4.22 -26.23
C ALA A 388 -22.37 -5.00 -26.21
N TRP A 389 -21.23 -4.31 -26.23
CA TRP A 389 -19.91 -4.93 -26.08
C TRP A 389 -19.43 -5.00 -24.61
N GLU A 390 -20.08 -4.30 -23.67
CA GLU A 390 -19.59 -4.16 -22.29
C GLU A 390 -19.69 -5.44 -21.44
N TYR A 391 -19.03 -5.40 -20.29
CA TYR A 391 -19.24 -6.38 -19.22
C TYR A 391 -20.61 -6.20 -18.56
N SER A 392 -21.07 -7.19 -17.76
CA SER A 392 -22.34 -7.06 -17.03
C SER A 392 -22.38 -5.80 -16.16
N THR A 393 -21.29 -5.56 -15.40
CA THR A 393 -21.00 -4.27 -14.77
C THR A 393 -20.11 -3.49 -15.71
N ILE A 394 -20.63 -2.40 -16.27
CA ILE A 394 -19.88 -1.59 -17.24
C ILE A 394 -18.61 -0.99 -16.62
N GLY A 395 -17.58 -0.79 -17.44
CA GLY A 395 -16.40 -0.05 -17.02
C GLY A 395 -16.49 1.45 -17.28
N SER A 396 -15.40 2.15 -16.97
CA SER A 396 -15.30 3.62 -17.05
C SER A 396 -15.35 4.20 -18.46
N LEU A 397 -15.25 3.38 -19.51
CA LEU A 397 -15.38 3.85 -20.90
C LEU A 397 -16.84 4.02 -21.33
N SER A 398 -17.78 3.45 -20.57
CA SER A 398 -19.21 3.53 -20.86
C SER A 398 -19.94 4.32 -19.77
N THR A 399 -21.04 4.95 -20.14
CA THR A 399 -21.94 5.65 -19.21
C THR A 399 -23.36 5.10 -19.35
N GLY A 400 -24.16 5.14 -18.27
CA GLY A 400 -25.56 4.72 -18.28
C GLY A 400 -25.80 3.43 -17.47
N GLY A 401 -26.80 2.64 -17.87
CA GLY A 401 -27.23 1.43 -17.15
C GLY A 401 -26.27 0.24 -17.29
N SER A 402 -26.75 -0.97 -16.95
CA SER A 402 -25.95 -2.22 -17.02
C SER A 402 -25.61 -2.68 -18.44
N GLY A 403 -24.51 -3.43 -18.60
CA GLY A 403 -24.20 -4.12 -19.84
C GLY A 403 -24.92 -5.47 -19.98
N PRO A 404 -24.59 -6.25 -21.03
CA PRO A 404 -25.09 -7.60 -21.24
C PRO A 404 -24.94 -8.50 -20.02
N THR A 405 -26.03 -9.18 -19.64
CA THR A 405 -26.02 -10.12 -18.51
C THR A 405 -25.05 -11.28 -18.73
N THR A 406 -24.71 -12.02 -17.67
CA THR A 406 -23.80 -13.17 -17.76
C THR A 406 -24.19 -14.19 -18.84
N ALA A 407 -25.49 -14.45 -19.02
CA ALA A 407 -25.99 -15.35 -20.06
C ALA A 407 -25.88 -14.75 -21.47
N GLU A 408 -26.08 -13.44 -21.61
CA GLU A 408 -26.01 -12.73 -22.89
C GLU A 408 -24.57 -12.49 -23.36
N GLN A 409 -23.57 -12.54 -22.48
CA GLN A 409 -22.16 -12.37 -22.82
C GLN A 409 -21.67 -13.42 -23.83
N ALA A 410 -22.26 -14.62 -23.84
CA ALA A 410 -21.96 -15.66 -24.82
C ALA A 410 -22.32 -15.28 -26.27
N GLN A 411 -23.19 -14.27 -26.47
CA GLN A 411 -23.55 -13.76 -27.78
C GLN A 411 -22.54 -12.74 -28.32
N ILE A 412 -21.61 -12.25 -27.50
CA ILE A 412 -20.56 -11.31 -27.91
C ILE A 412 -19.43 -12.13 -28.56
N PRO A 413 -19.00 -11.83 -29.80
CA PRO A 413 -17.90 -12.54 -30.45
C PRO A 413 -16.61 -12.49 -29.62
N VAL A 414 -15.86 -13.59 -29.62
CA VAL A 414 -14.59 -13.70 -28.87
C VAL A 414 -13.62 -12.57 -29.22
N ASN A 415 -13.57 -12.16 -30.49
CA ASN A 415 -12.76 -11.02 -30.94
C ASN A 415 -13.11 -9.71 -30.22
N ILE A 416 -14.40 -9.42 -30.02
CA ILE A 416 -14.84 -8.24 -29.25
C ILE A 416 -14.50 -8.40 -27.77
N GLN A 417 -14.65 -9.59 -27.20
CA GLN A 417 -14.28 -9.85 -25.80
C GLN A 417 -12.77 -9.61 -25.56
N LYS A 418 -11.91 -10.09 -26.48
CA LYS A 418 -10.46 -9.86 -26.43
C LYS A 418 -10.09 -8.39 -26.64
N ALA A 419 -10.72 -7.72 -27.61
CA ALA A 419 -10.50 -6.30 -27.86
C ALA A 419 -10.88 -5.45 -26.64
N ARG A 420 -12.07 -5.67 -26.07
CA ARG A 420 -12.54 -5.06 -24.82
C ARG A 420 -11.55 -5.26 -23.68
N PHE A 421 -11.09 -6.49 -23.49
CA PHE A 421 -10.13 -6.82 -22.44
C PHE A 421 -8.81 -6.06 -22.58
N ASN A 422 -8.23 -6.04 -23.79
CA ASN A 422 -6.99 -5.31 -24.06
C ASN A 422 -7.15 -3.80 -23.87
N VAL A 423 -8.27 -3.21 -24.29
CA VAL A 423 -8.53 -1.79 -24.09
C VAL A 423 -8.57 -1.46 -22.59
N TYR A 424 -9.32 -2.25 -21.81
CA TYR A 424 -9.44 -2.02 -20.38
C TYR A 424 -8.15 -2.32 -19.60
N ILE A 425 -7.36 -3.35 -19.96
CA ILE A 425 -6.12 -3.64 -19.23
C ILE A 425 -5.09 -2.53 -19.39
N VAL A 426 -5.00 -1.92 -20.59
CA VAL A 426 -4.12 -0.77 -20.83
C VAL A 426 -4.65 0.50 -20.17
N LEU A 427 -5.97 0.71 -20.17
CA LEU A 427 -6.58 1.83 -19.45
C LEU A 427 -6.34 1.73 -17.94
N HIS A 428 -6.50 0.53 -17.37
CA HIS A 428 -6.47 0.28 -15.93
C HIS A 428 -5.06 0.15 -15.36
N ASP A 429 -4.05 -0.06 -16.22
CA ASP A 429 -2.65 0.18 -15.89
C ASP A 429 -2.42 1.64 -15.44
N GLY A 430 -3.07 2.59 -16.11
CA GLY A 430 -3.05 4.01 -15.76
C GLY A 430 -1.77 4.77 -16.14
N SER A 431 -0.72 4.08 -16.62
CA SER A 431 0.52 4.74 -17.06
C SER A 431 0.48 5.24 -18.50
N TYR A 432 -0.55 4.86 -19.25
CA TYR A 432 -0.72 5.18 -20.68
C TYR A 432 0.54 4.87 -21.51
N GLY A 433 1.14 3.71 -21.24
CA GLY A 433 2.31 3.19 -21.96
C GLY A 433 3.65 3.52 -21.33
N VAL A 434 3.73 4.34 -20.27
CA VAL A 434 5.00 4.60 -19.59
C VAL A 434 5.59 3.33 -18.98
N HIS A 435 4.77 2.44 -18.41
CA HIS A 435 5.27 1.17 -17.87
C HIS A 435 5.86 0.25 -18.96
N ASN A 436 5.19 0.16 -20.13
CA ASN A 436 5.65 -0.67 -21.25
C ASN A 436 5.02 -0.25 -22.58
N GLY A 437 5.60 0.76 -23.22
CA GLY A 437 5.05 1.36 -24.45
C GLY A 437 4.85 0.36 -25.59
N PRO A 438 5.88 -0.42 -25.99
CA PRO A 438 5.74 -1.42 -27.05
C PRO A 438 4.65 -2.45 -26.78
N HIS A 439 4.53 -2.93 -25.53
CA HIS A 439 3.50 -3.89 -25.17
C HIS A 439 2.10 -3.27 -25.20
N ALA A 440 1.91 -2.09 -24.61
CA ALA A 440 0.63 -1.39 -24.61
C ALA A 440 0.11 -1.12 -26.03
N ILE A 441 0.98 -0.61 -26.92
CA ILE A 441 0.62 -0.38 -28.33
C ILE A 441 0.27 -1.70 -29.03
N THR A 442 1.05 -2.77 -28.81
CA THR A 442 0.76 -4.08 -29.40
C THR A 442 -0.62 -4.61 -28.98
N LEU A 443 -1.01 -4.44 -27.71
CA LEU A 443 -2.33 -4.85 -27.22
C LEU A 443 -3.46 -4.04 -27.88
N LEU A 444 -3.27 -2.73 -28.03
CA LEU A 444 -4.26 -1.85 -28.66
C LEU A 444 -4.36 -2.06 -30.17
N ASP A 445 -3.27 -2.40 -30.84
CA ASP A 445 -3.26 -2.77 -32.27
C ASP A 445 -3.95 -4.13 -32.50
N ALA A 446 -3.75 -5.08 -31.60
CA ALA A 446 -4.50 -6.34 -31.60
C ALA A 446 -6.01 -6.09 -31.44
N ALA A 447 -6.40 -5.22 -30.49
CA ALA A 447 -7.79 -4.80 -30.31
C ALA A 447 -8.36 -4.16 -31.58
N ARG A 448 -7.62 -3.25 -32.23
CA ARG A 448 -8.02 -2.62 -33.50
C ARG A 448 -8.33 -3.67 -34.56
N THR A 449 -7.43 -4.64 -34.72
CA THR A 449 -7.54 -5.71 -35.71
C THR A 449 -8.81 -6.53 -35.50
N TRP A 450 -9.09 -6.94 -34.26
CA TRP A 450 -10.29 -7.70 -33.93
C TRP A 450 -11.58 -6.93 -34.14
N ILE A 451 -11.62 -5.65 -33.76
CA ILE A 451 -12.79 -4.78 -34.00
C ILE A 451 -13.06 -4.66 -35.51
N GLN A 452 -12.02 -4.45 -36.32
CA GLN A 452 -12.16 -4.35 -37.78
C GLN A 452 -12.65 -5.65 -38.41
N ILE A 453 -12.17 -6.81 -37.95
CA ILE A 453 -12.66 -8.12 -38.42
C ILE A 453 -14.17 -8.24 -38.19
N GLU A 454 -14.65 -7.87 -37.00
CA GLU A 454 -16.08 -8.01 -36.66
C GLU A 454 -16.96 -6.92 -37.30
N LEU A 455 -16.41 -5.75 -37.64
CA LEU A 455 -17.11 -4.72 -38.41
C LEU A 455 -17.29 -5.10 -39.89
N ASN A 456 -16.39 -5.92 -40.43
CA ASN A 456 -16.40 -6.34 -41.84
C ASN A 456 -17.22 -7.61 -42.10
N LYS A 457 -17.77 -8.25 -41.07
CA LYS A 457 -18.79 -9.29 -41.19
C LYS A 457 -20.15 -8.66 -41.46
#